data_AF-A0A2M7PI08-F1
#
_entry.id   AF-A0A2M7PI08-F1
#
_cell.length_a   1.000
_cell.length_b   1.000
_cell.length_c   1.000
_cell.angle_alpha   90.00
_cell.angle_beta   90.00
_cell.angle_gamma   90.00
#
_symmetry.space_group_name_H-M   'P 1'
#
loop_
_entity.id
_entity.type
_entity.pdbx_description
1 polymer ?
#
loop_
_entity_poly.entity_id
_entity_poly.type
_entity_poly.pdbx_seq_one_letter_code
_entity_poly.pdbx_strand_id
1 'polypeptide(L)'
;RSEKEVAFVCAKALTLFRPEFFLTQFGGVKVLEGLLYTIFKTFRPDLNVDLSKNMQRISKDMGKKLKLDEQALLRTIVDARIESGANLDIKLYVEAAEDTANRVGLLFCDDPAMVQRLLEEEENSISNRSVGERLGSLLMWGISDQFMELREKLNLAIETWNGPPMSSG
;
A
#
# COMPACT_ATOMS: atom_id res chain seq x y z
N ARG A 1 -16.39 1.71 -19.14
CA ARG A 1 -16.23 1.60 -17.67
C ARG A 1 -17.30 2.46 -17.02
N SER A 2 -17.97 1.99 -15.97
CA SER A 2 -18.90 2.84 -15.21
C SER A 2 -18.12 3.91 -14.41
N GLU A 3 -18.80 4.96 -13.95
CA GLU A 3 -18.17 5.99 -13.10
C GLU A 3 -17.56 5.38 -11.84
N LYS A 4 -18.30 4.48 -11.17
CA LYS A 4 -17.84 3.74 -9.99
C LYS A 4 -16.59 2.89 -10.26
N GLU A 5 -16.52 2.26 -11.44
CA GLU A 5 -15.37 1.46 -11.84
C GLU A 5 -14.13 2.33 -12.02
N VAL A 6 -14.30 3.48 -12.68
CA VAL A 6 -13.22 4.48 -12.84
C VAL A 6 -12.81 5.01 -11.47
N ALA A 7 -13.76 5.34 -10.59
CA ALA A 7 -13.50 5.84 -9.25
C ALA A 7 -12.64 4.86 -8.44
N PHE A 8 -13.00 3.57 -8.42
CA PHE A 8 -12.20 2.55 -7.74
C PHE A 8 -10.76 2.48 -8.28
N VAL A 9 -10.62 2.32 -9.59
CA VAL A 9 -9.31 2.13 -10.24
C VAL A 9 -8.42 3.35 -10.06
N CYS A 10 -8.96 4.56 -10.28
CA CYS A 10 -8.21 5.79 -10.11
C CYS A 10 -7.82 6.02 -8.65
N ALA A 11 -8.74 5.83 -7.70
CA ALA A 11 -8.46 6.07 -6.29
C ALA A 11 -7.42 5.09 -5.74
N LYS A 12 -7.51 3.81 -6.12
CA LYS A 12 -6.49 2.78 -5.79
C LYS A 12 -5.13 3.14 -6.39
N ALA A 13 -5.08 3.49 -7.67
CA ALA A 13 -3.84 3.85 -8.35
C ALA A 13 -3.18 5.09 -7.74
N LEU A 14 -3.94 6.17 -7.55
CA LEU A 14 -3.44 7.41 -6.93
C LEU A 14 -2.92 7.18 -5.51
N THR A 15 -3.58 6.30 -4.75
CA THR A 15 -3.09 5.92 -3.42
C THR A 15 -1.73 5.25 -3.51
N LEU A 16 -1.56 4.27 -4.42
CA LEU A 16 -0.28 3.57 -4.59
C LEU A 16 0.82 4.45 -5.21
N PHE A 17 0.47 5.52 -5.92
CA PHE A 17 1.46 6.50 -6.41
C PHE A 17 2.01 7.42 -5.32
N ARG A 18 1.45 7.41 -4.12
CA ARG A 18 2.01 8.17 -3.00
C ARG A 18 3.43 7.68 -2.67
N PRO A 19 4.37 8.56 -2.30
CA PRO A 19 5.75 8.19 -2.03
C PRO A 19 5.91 7.05 -1.02
N GLU A 20 5.00 6.98 -0.04
CA GLU A 20 5.01 5.98 1.03
C GLU A 20 4.63 4.58 0.55
N PHE A 21 4.00 4.44 -0.62
CA PHE A 21 3.58 3.16 -1.20
C PHE A 21 4.17 2.89 -2.57
N PHE A 22 4.76 3.89 -3.21
CA PHE A 22 5.24 3.81 -4.60
C PHE A 22 6.09 2.56 -4.89
N LEU A 23 6.97 2.18 -3.97
CA LEU A 23 7.84 1.03 -4.15
C LEU A 23 7.10 -0.33 -4.17
N THR A 24 5.92 -0.44 -3.54
CA THR A 24 5.17 -1.70 -3.49
C THR A 24 4.67 -2.15 -4.86
N GLN A 25 4.63 -1.25 -5.84
CA GLN A 25 4.18 -1.53 -7.20
C GLN A 25 5.23 -2.27 -8.05
N PHE A 26 6.51 -2.33 -7.64
CA PHE A 26 7.63 -2.77 -8.49
C PHE A 26 8.08 -4.24 -8.30
N GLY A 27 7.16 -5.13 -7.90
CA GLY A 27 7.45 -6.58 -7.87
C GLY A 27 7.27 -7.25 -6.51
N GLY A 28 6.42 -6.68 -5.66
CA GLY A 28 5.95 -7.32 -4.43
C GLY A 28 7.04 -7.54 -3.37
N VAL A 29 6.73 -8.41 -2.41
CA VAL A 29 7.51 -8.58 -1.17
C VAL A 29 8.96 -8.96 -1.42
N LYS A 30 9.22 -9.95 -2.28
CA LYS A 30 10.59 -10.47 -2.53
C LYS A 30 11.53 -9.42 -3.13
N VAL A 31 11.01 -8.58 -4.03
CA VAL A 31 11.82 -7.53 -4.65
C VAL A 31 12.17 -6.46 -3.62
N LEU A 32 11.21 -6.06 -2.77
CA LEU A 32 11.45 -5.10 -1.70
C LEU A 32 12.42 -5.63 -0.63
N GLU A 33 12.26 -6.89 -0.21
CA GLU A 33 13.19 -7.55 0.70
C GLU A 33 14.60 -7.58 0.12
N GLY A 34 14.74 -8.00 -1.14
CA GLY A 34 16.01 -8.01 -1.84
C GLY A 34 16.64 -6.61 -1.96
N LEU A 35 15.83 -5.59 -2.21
CA LEU A 35 16.27 -4.20 -2.24
C LEU A 35 16.80 -3.75 -0.87
N LEU A 36 16.05 -4.02 0.21
CA LEU A 36 16.46 -3.67 1.57
C LEU A 36 17.73 -4.39 1.99
N TYR A 37 17.83 -5.70 1.77
CA TYR A 37 19.07 -6.44 2.06
C TYR A 37 20.27 -5.88 1.29
N THR A 38 20.06 -5.47 0.04
CA THR A 38 21.10 -4.82 -0.76
C THR A 38 21.52 -3.50 -0.10
N ILE A 39 20.57 -2.61 0.23
CA ILE A 39 20.86 -1.31 0.86
C ILE A 39 21.61 -1.51 2.17
N PHE A 40 21.10 -2.37 3.06
CA PHE A 40 21.72 -2.63 4.35
C PHE A 40 23.16 -3.11 4.20
N LYS A 41 23.41 -4.10 3.34
CA LYS A 41 24.78 -4.61 3.11
C LYS A 41 25.68 -3.58 2.41
N THR A 42 25.15 -2.74 1.52
CA THR A 42 25.92 -1.67 0.84
C THR A 42 26.45 -0.66 1.85
N PHE A 43 25.62 -0.21 2.79
CA PHE A 43 26.00 0.83 3.76
C PHE A 43 26.58 0.25 5.05
N ARG A 44 26.33 -1.02 5.37
CA ARG A 44 26.90 -1.76 6.49
C ARG A 44 27.47 -3.10 6.02
N PRO A 45 28.71 -3.09 5.48
CA PRO A 45 29.34 -4.29 4.92
C PRO A 45 29.60 -5.40 5.95
N ASP A 46 29.60 -5.06 7.24
CA ASP A 46 29.76 -5.96 8.39
C ASP A 46 28.56 -6.89 8.62
N LEU A 47 27.39 -6.56 8.06
CA LEU A 47 26.19 -7.40 8.20
C LEU A 47 26.36 -8.76 7.52
N ASN A 48 25.97 -9.83 8.20
CA ASN A 48 26.07 -11.19 7.67
C ASN A 48 24.91 -11.53 6.70
N VAL A 49 24.91 -10.87 5.53
CA VAL A 49 23.89 -11.05 4.48
C VAL A 49 24.59 -11.36 3.16
N ASP A 50 24.20 -12.48 2.56
CA ASP A 50 24.69 -12.91 1.25
C ASP A 50 23.89 -12.25 0.13
N LEU A 51 24.60 -11.54 -0.75
CA LEU A 51 24.00 -10.88 -1.90
C LEU A 51 24.07 -11.78 -3.14
N SER A 52 22.95 -11.98 -3.81
CA SER A 52 22.93 -12.58 -5.15
C SER A 52 23.70 -11.73 -6.17
N LYS A 53 24.07 -12.30 -7.32
CA LYS A 53 24.77 -11.56 -8.39
C LYS A 53 24.03 -10.28 -8.81
N ASN A 54 22.70 -10.33 -8.86
CA ASN A 54 21.87 -9.17 -9.20
C ASN A 54 21.96 -8.08 -8.11
N MET A 55 21.86 -8.47 -6.85
CA MET A 55 21.97 -7.56 -5.70
C MET A 55 23.36 -6.92 -5.60
N GLN A 56 24.42 -7.69 -5.89
CA GLN A 56 25.79 -7.16 -5.97
C GLN A 56 25.93 -6.07 -7.04
N ARG A 57 25.31 -6.27 -8.21
CA ARG A 57 25.28 -5.25 -9.27
C ARG A 57 24.55 -3.99 -8.81
N ILE A 58 23.38 -4.14 -8.17
CA ILE A 58 22.59 -3.03 -7.63
C ILE A 58 23.37 -2.26 -6.56
N SER A 59 24.04 -2.96 -5.63
CA SER A 59 24.90 -2.37 -4.59
C SER A 59 26.01 -1.51 -5.20
N LYS A 60 26.69 -2.02 -6.24
CA LYS A 60 27.72 -1.26 -6.96
C LYS A 60 27.15 -0.03 -7.66
N ASP A 61 25.96 -0.16 -8.27
CA ASP A 61 25.29 0.95 -8.94
C ASP A 61 24.84 2.03 -7.94
N MET A 62 24.35 1.65 -6.76
CA MET A 62 24.00 2.61 -5.69
C MET A 62 25.20 3.45 -5.29
N GLY A 63 26.36 2.83 -5.02
CA GLY A 63 27.57 3.56 -4.64
C GLY A 63 28.10 4.53 -5.72
N LYS A 64 27.73 4.30 -6.99
CA LYS A 64 28.14 5.16 -8.12
C LYS A 64 27.12 6.24 -8.46
N LYS A 65 25.83 5.93 -8.35
CA LYS A 65 24.74 6.80 -8.81
C LYS A 65 24.22 7.74 -7.73
N LEU A 66 24.31 7.34 -6.47
CA LEU A 66 23.92 8.19 -5.34
C LEU A 66 25.00 9.22 -5.07
N LYS A 67 24.59 10.46 -4.82
CA LYS A 67 25.47 11.54 -4.36
C LYS A 67 25.97 11.27 -2.94
N LEU A 68 27.05 11.94 -2.53
CA LEU A 68 27.67 11.71 -1.23
C LEU A 68 26.74 12.04 -0.05
N ASP A 69 25.93 13.09 -0.17
CA ASP A 69 24.91 13.49 0.80
C ASP A 69 23.77 12.46 0.91
N GLU A 70 23.30 11.93 -0.23
CA GLU A 70 22.30 10.86 -0.29
C GLU A 70 22.83 9.57 0.37
N GLN A 71 24.09 9.23 0.13
CA GLN A 71 24.77 8.09 0.75
C GLN A 71 24.91 8.26 2.27
N ALA A 72 25.26 9.47 2.73
CA ALA A 72 25.34 9.78 4.15
C ALA A 72 23.98 9.66 4.84
N LEU A 73 22.92 10.20 4.23
CA LEU A 73 21.55 10.08 4.74
C LEU A 73 21.11 8.62 4.86
N LEU A 74 21.33 7.80 3.82
CA LEU A 74 20.98 6.38 3.85
C LEU A 74 21.75 5.63 4.93
N ARG A 75 23.03 5.94 5.13
CA ARG A 75 23.83 5.36 6.22
C ARG A 75 23.21 5.67 7.58
N THR A 76 22.85 6.93 7.84
CA THR A 76 22.17 7.33 9.08
C THR A 76 20.85 6.60 9.29
N ILE A 77 20.02 6.46 8.25
CA ILE A 77 18.74 5.74 8.33
C ILE A 77 18.95 4.24 8.62
N VAL A 78 19.91 3.61 7.93
CA VAL A 78 20.25 2.19 8.14
C VAL A 78 20.77 1.97 9.56
N ASP A 79 21.69 2.82 10.04
CA ASP A 79 22.25 2.71 11.38
C ASP A 79 21.16 2.87 12.46
N ALA A 80 20.33 3.91 12.35
CA ALA A 80 19.20 4.11 13.26
C ALA A 80 18.25 2.91 13.26
N ARG A 81 18.04 2.27 12.11
CA ARG A 81 17.17 1.09 12.03
C ARG A 81 17.78 -0.16 12.64
N ILE A 82 19.09 -0.37 12.48
CA ILE A 82 19.80 -1.47 13.13
C ILE A 82 19.78 -1.29 14.65
N GLU A 83 20.07 -0.07 15.12
CA GLU A 83 20.06 0.28 16.54
C GLU A 83 18.69 0.11 17.18
N SER A 84 17.61 0.42 16.46
CA SER A 84 16.26 0.25 16.98
C SER A 84 15.88 -1.23 17.20
N GLY A 85 16.61 -2.18 16.60
CA GLY A 85 16.36 -3.63 16.70
C GLY A 85 14.97 -4.06 16.19
N ALA A 86 14.25 -3.17 15.50
CA ALA A 86 12.86 -3.40 15.17
C ALA A 86 12.77 -4.29 13.92
N ASN A 87 11.95 -5.33 13.99
CA ASN A 87 11.73 -6.23 12.87
C ASN A 87 11.05 -5.47 11.71
N LEU A 88 11.62 -5.57 10.50
CA LEU A 88 11.02 -5.01 9.29
C LEU A 88 10.15 -6.09 8.66
N ASP A 89 8.83 -6.02 8.87
CA ASP A 89 7.88 -6.92 8.23
C ASP A 89 7.41 -6.34 6.89
N ILE A 90 8.12 -6.71 5.82
CA ILE A 90 7.86 -6.22 4.46
C ILE A 90 6.57 -6.80 3.90
N LYS A 91 6.24 -8.03 4.30
CA LYS A 91 4.98 -8.66 3.92
C LYS A 91 3.81 -7.85 4.49
N LEU A 92 3.84 -7.59 5.79
CA LEU A 92 2.81 -6.79 6.46
C LEU A 92 2.70 -5.38 5.85
N TYR A 93 3.83 -4.74 5.56
CA TYR A 93 3.84 -3.42 4.92
C TYR A 93 3.16 -3.42 3.54
N VAL A 94 3.46 -4.39 2.67
CA VAL A 94 2.84 -4.50 1.34
C VAL A 94 1.36 -4.82 1.44
N GLU A 95 0.98 -5.73 2.34
CA GLU A 95 -0.43 -6.06 2.60
C GLU A 95 -1.21 -4.85 3.14
N ALA A 96 -0.61 -4.07 4.03
CA ALA A 96 -1.21 -2.84 4.56
C ALA A 96 -1.35 -1.74 3.48
N ALA A 97 -0.36 -1.60 2.59
CA ALA A 97 -0.44 -0.69 1.45
C ALA A 97 -1.59 -1.08 0.50
N GLU A 98 -1.74 -2.37 0.23
CA GLU A 98 -2.83 -2.89 -0.60
C GLU A 98 -4.19 -2.68 0.05
N ASP A 99 -4.33 -2.99 1.34
CA ASP A 99 -5.58 -2.74 2.08
C ASP A 99 -5.93 -1.27 2.07
N THR A 100 -4.96 -0.38 2.30
CA THR A 100 -5.17 1.06 2.25
C THR A 100 -5.68 1.50 0.87
N ALA A 101 -5.04 1.03 -0.20
CA ALA A 101 -5.44 1.40 -1.56
C ALA A 101 -6.83 0.84 -1.94
N ASN A 102 -7.14 -0.40 -1.55
CA ASN A 102 -8.46 -1.00 -1.77
C ASN A 102 -9.56 -0.29 -0.96
N ARG A 103 -9.28 0.10 0.29
CA ARG A 103 -10.19 0.87 1.15
C ARG A 103 -10.52 2.23 0.55
N VAL A 104 -9.51 2.96 0.10
CA VAL A 104 -9.70 4.23 -0.62
C VAL A 104 -10.49 3.99 -1.92
N GLY A 105 -10.23 2.91 -2.65
CA GLY A 105 -11.04 2.50 -3.79
C GLY A 105 -12.52 2.30 -3.45
N LEU A 106 -12.83 1.51 -2.41
CA LEU A 106 -14.20 1.27 -1.95
C LEU A 106 -14.88 2.57 -1.49
N LEU A 107 -14.15 3.45 -0.82
CA LEU A 107 -14.66 4.73 -0.32
C LEU A 107 -15.30 5.57 -1.43
N PHE A 108 -14.68 5.63 -2.61
CA PHE A 108 -15.20 6.39 -3.75
C PHE A 108 -16.13 5.57 -4.66
N CYS A 109 -15.93 4.25 -4.76
CA CYS A 109 -16.76 3.37 -5.58
C CYS A 109 -18.15 3.14 -4.98
N ASP A 110 -18.21 3.01 -3.66
CA ASP A 110 -19.42 2.73 -2.87
C ASP A 110 -20.27 1.58 -3.43
N ASP A 111 -19.60 0.51 -3.87
CA ASP A 111 -20.24 -0.64 -4.50
C ASP A 111 -19.40 -1.91 -4.27
N PRO A 112 -19.71 -2.66 -3.19
CA PRO A 112 -18.97 -3.87 -2.85
C PRO A 112 -18.94 -4.93 -3.97
N ALA A 113 -20.04 -5.07 -4.73
CA ALA A 113 -20.12 -6.05 -5.81
C ALA A 113 -19.20 -5.66 -6.98
N MET A 114 -19.14 -4.36 -7.29
CA MET A 114 -18.20 -3.85 -8.28
C MET A 114 -16.75 -4.03 -7.83
N VAL A 115 -16.46 -3.78 -6.56
CA VAL A 115 -15.11 -3.98 -6.03
C VAL A 115 -14.70 -5.44 -6.11
N GLN A 116 -15.57 -6.39 -5.76
CA GLN A 116 -15.30 -7.82 -5.92
C GLN A 116 -14.89 -8.13 -7.37
N ARG A 117 -15.71 -7.71 -8.34
CA ARG A 117 -15.41 -7.92 -9.76
C ARG A 117 -14.04 -7.34 -10.16
N LEU A 118 -13.73 -6.13 -9.71
CA LEU A 118 -12.45 -5.48 -10.04
C LEU A 118 -11.25 -6.13 -9.37
N LEU A 119 -11.41 -6.72 -8.18
CA LEU A 119 -10.37 -7.50 -7.53
C LEU A 119 -10.15 -8.85 -8.22
N GLU A 120 -11.19 -9.45 -8.81
CA GLU A 120 -11.11 -10.67 -9.61
C GLU A 120 -10.47 -10.44 -10.98
N GLU A 121 -10.73 -9.28 -11.59
CA GLU A 121 -10.15 -8.85 -12.88
C GLU A 121 -8.71 -8.31 -12.74
N GLU A 122 -8.19 -8.15 -11.52
CA GLU A 122 -6.85 -7.61 -11.28
C GLU A 122 -5.76 -8.62 -11.65
N GLU A 123 -5.08 -8.37 -12.77
CA GLU A 123 -4.00 -9.23 -13.27
C GLU A 123 -2.83 -9.38 -12.29
N ASN A 124 -2.49 -8.29 -11.59
CA ASN A 124 -1.33 -8.25 -10.72
C ASN A 124 -1.67 -7.60 -9.38
N SER A 125 -1.92 -8.44 -8.37
CA SER A 125 -1.94 -8.03 -6.97
C SER A 125 -0.53 -7.66 -6.49
N ILE A 126 -0.40 -6.62 -5.65
CA ILE A 126 0.89 -6.26 -5.05
C ILE A 126 1.26 -7.16 -3.88
N SER A 127 0.26 -7.78 -3.23
CA SER A 127 0.46 -8.77 -2.16
C SER A 127 0.19 -10.20 -2.65
N ASN A 128 0.60 -11.19 -1.85
CA ASN A 128 0.32 -12.60 -2.14
C ASN A 128 -1.04 -13.08 -1.60
N ARG A 129 -1.89 -12.16 -1.12
CA ARG A 129 -3.21 -12.51 -0.60
C ARG A 129 -4.16 -12.85 -1.74
N SER A 130 -5.00 -13.85 -1.51
CA SER A 130 -6.09 -14.21 -2.40
C SER A 130 -7.13 -13.09 -2.49
N VAL A 131 -7.89 -13.07 -3.58
CA VAL A 131 -9.01 -12.13 -3.75
C VAL A 131 -9.99 -12.21 -2.56
N GLY A 132 -10.27 -13.42 -2.06
CA GLY A 132 -11.15 -13.63 -0.91
C GLY A 132 -10.64 -13.00 0.38
N GLU A 133 -9.34 -13.11 0.68
CA GLU A 133 -8.74 -12.49 1.86
C GLU A 133 -8.81 -10.95 1.78
N ARG A 134 -8.53 -10.39 0.60
CA ARG A 134 -8.58 -8.93 0.37
C ARG A 134 -10.01 -8.41 0.47
N LEU A 135 -10.96 -9.10 -0.18
CA LEU A 135 -12.37 -8.75 -0.13
C LEU A 135 -12.91 -8.85 1.30
N GLY A 136 -12.59 -9.92 2.02
CA GLY A 136 -12.99 -10.08 3.42
C GLY A 136 -12.51 -8.94 4.32
N SER A 137 -11.22 -8.58 4.25
CA SER A 137 -10.66 -7.43 4.99
C SER A 137 -11.37 -6.12 4.63
N LEU A 138 -11.64 -5.93 3.34
CA LEU A 138 -12.25 -4.70 2.83
C LEU A 138 -13.71 -4.55 3.24
N LEU A 139 -14.50 -5.63 3.19
CA LEU A 139 -15.90 -5.61 3.62
C LEU A 139 -16.03 -5.39 5.12
N MET A 140 -15.15 -6.01 5.93
CA MET A 140 -15.09 -5.76 7.37
C MET A 140 -14.79 -4.29 7.68
N TRP A 141 -13.94 -3.64 6.88
CA TRP A 141 -13.71 -2.21 7.01
C TRP A 141 -14.91 -1.37 6.53
N GLY A 142 -15.57 -1.76 5.44
CA GLY A 142 -16.73 -1.05 4.87
C GLY A 142 -17.96 -0.98 5.79
N ILE A 143 -18.00 -1.78 6.86
CA ILE A 143 -19.04 -1.72 7.91
C ILE A 143 -18.54 -1.12 9.22
N SER A 144 -17.30 -0.62 9.27
CA SER A 144 -16.71 -0.06 10.48
C SER A 144 -17.06 1.43 10.67
N ASP A 145 -17.05 1.90 11.91
CA ASP A 145 -17.25 3.32 12.23
C ASP A 145 -16.24 4.21 11.51
N GLN A 146 -15.00 3.75 11.35
CA GLN A 146 -13.94 4.46 10.64
C GLN A 146 -14.30 4.75 9.18
N PHE A 147 -14.99 3.82 8.51
CA PHE A 147 -15.47 4.03 7.14
C PHE A 147 -16.55 5.11 7.10
N MET A 148 -17.52 5.03 8.00
CA MET A 148 -18.64 5.98 8.07
C MET A 148 -18.14 7.40 8.37
N GLU A 149 -17.29 7.56 9.39
CA GLU A 149 -16.66 8.84 9.74
C GLU A 149 -15.88 9.44 8.57
N LEU A 150 -15.16 8.60 7.81
CA LEU A 150 -14.37 9.08 6.69
C LEU A 150 -15.26 9.55 5.53
N ARG A 151 -16.36 8.85 5.26
CA ARG A 151 -17.36 9.29 4.27
C ARG A 151 -18.01 10.60 4.66
N GLU A 152 -18.37 10.78 5.93
CA GLU A 152 -18.91 12.05 6.43
C GLU A 152 -17.92 13.20 6.24
N LYS A 153 -16.66 13.02 6.65
CA LYS A 153 -15.60 14.05 6.50
C LYS A 153 -15.34 14.44 5.05
N LEU A 154 -15.56 13.53 4.10
CA LEU A 154 -15.39 13.76 2.67
C LEU A 154 -16.68 14.20 1.96
N ASN A 155 -17.78 14.40 2.69
CA ASN A 155 -19.11 14.69 2.13
C ASN A 155 -19.56 13.62 1.10
N LEU A 156 -19.19 12.36 1.34
CA LEU A 156 -19.63 11.18 0.60
C LEU A 156 -20.75 10.43 1.32
N ALA A 157 -21.07 10.81 2.56
CA ALA A 157 -22.18 10.25 3.31
C ALA A 157 -23.49 10.61 2.59
N ILE A 158 -24.39 9.63 2.49
CA ILE A 158 -25.72 9.83 1.93
C ILE A 158 -26.44 10.83 2.84
N GLU A 159 -26.92 11.95 2.29
CA GLU A 159 -27.88 12.80 2.99
C GLU A 159 -29.05 11.92 3.43
N THR A 160 -29.20 11.74 4.74
CA THR A 160 -30.41 11.11 5.27
C THR A 160 -31.59 11.95 4.80
N TRP A 161 -32.51 11.30 4.08
CA TRP A 161 -33.73 11.93 3.59
C TRP A 161 -34.46 12.68 4.72
N ASN A 162 -34.41 14.01 4.70
CA ASN A 162 -35.18 14.90 5.57
C ASN A 162 -36.61 15.05 5.04
N GLY A 163 -37.30 13.92 4.88
CA GLY A 163 -38.69 13.90 4.44
C GLY A 163 -39.60 14.69 5.39
N PRO A 164 -40.72 15.26 4.89
CA PRO A 164 -41.68 15.93 5.76
C PRO A 164 -42.20 14.95 6.83
N PRO A 165 -42.50 15.43 8.06
CA PRO A 165 -43.04 14.58 9.10
C PRO A 165 -44.28 13.87 8.57
N MET A 166 -44.32 12.54 8.71
CA MET A 166 -45.52 11.77 8.35
C MET A 166 -46.68 12.35 9.13
N SER A 167 -47.62 12.97 8.44
CA SER A 167 -48.90 13.35 9.02
C SER A 167 -49.60 12.06 9.44
N SER A 168 -49.68 11.83 10.74
CA SER A 168 -50.58 10.86 11.34
C SER A 168 -52.01 11.26 10.98
N GLY A 169 -52.57 10.58 9.97
CA GLY A 169 -54.00 10.52 9.68
C GLY A 169 -54.64 9.35 10.42
#